data_AF-A0A7V0MI84-F1
#
_entry.id   AF-A0A7V0MI84-F1
#
_cell.length_a   1.000
_cell.length_b   1.000
_cell.length_c   1.000
_cell.angle_alpha   90.00
_cell.angle_beta   90.00
_cell.angle_gamma   90.00
#
_symmetry.space_group_name_H-M   'P 1'
#
loop_
_entity.id
_entity.type
_entity.pdbx_description
1 polymer ?
#
loop_
_entity_poly.entity_id
_entity_poly.type
_entity_poly.pdbx_seq_one_letter_code
_entity_poly.pdbx_strand_id
1 'polypeptide(L)'
;MPSREQKRILAIGIENLPPPIKSMSWLGAAADRPNISDYDIVFVDYSTYPHNFLKLLPNADREEYFHKINTIFNDQKFAEILSGRVCLFIFIDRGAPLQWLANFVDVSIMEDTGVMRTVVQSKWQKYFDLLDEWHLGFFVNPVKDDLRSVKCNYKVLAHTKAGLPIGAQIEGVTVYRRQSKFTSWQDKTFIPAAVFLLHTLRRQSREGVLHILGNILEIPLTQEEPEWSKRIDLEKGKAIKTEIKQLEEAKEEIETQIATKTKELEELYEFKKLLWATDRELEGIICRFFEELLGIAISGPTKSEEDGVFELRDCVYVVEIKSGKRRGARFEELSKLITRMETILKRHPDKKIKGLFIMNHFAELPVSERKAPFPDNVKKTAEVNEVKLITTAELFEIARGIIDGKMERNEAIQKVLDLK
;
A
#
# COMPACT_ATOMS: atom_id res chain seq x y z
N MET A 1 0.87 -3.27 4.58
CA MET A 1 2.34 -3.19 4.66
C MET A 1 2.91 -4.38 3.91
N PRO A 2 3.81 -4.19 2.93
CA PRO A 2 4.38 -5.32 2.20
C PRO A 2 5.21 -6.16 3.18
N SER A 3 5.00 -7.47 3.17
CA SER A 3 5.78 -8.43 3.96
C SER A 3 7.25 -8.24 3.64
N ARG A 4 8.07 -7.85 4.63
CA ARG A 4 9.52 -7.98 4.52
C ARG A 4 9.81 -9.48 4.40
N GLU A 5 10.00 -9.98 3.19
CA GLU A 5 10.48 -11.35 2.99
C GLU A 5 11.75 -11.54 3.82
N GLN A 6 11.72 -12.52 4.72
CA GLN A 6 12.82 -12.84 5.60
C GLN A 6 13.98 -13.34 4.74
N LYS A 7 15.13 -12.67 4.81
CA LYS A 7 16.34 -13.05 4.07
C LYS A 7 16.83 -14.41 4.55
N ARG A 8 17.12 -15.32 3.60
CA ARG A 8 17.69 -16.64 3.88
C ARG A 8 19.20 -16.50 4.00
N ILE A 9 19.76 -16.84 5.17
CA ILE A 9 21.17 -16.60 5.48
C ILE A 9 21.86 -17.93 5.80
N LEU A 10 22.99 -18.18 5.14
CA LEU A 10 23.85 -19.35 5.37
C LEU A 10 25.22 -18.90 5.88
N ALA A 11 25.77 -19.61 6.86
CA ALA A 11 27.14 -19.46 7.32
C ALA A 11 27.85 -20.82 7.34
N ILE A 12 28.98 -20.91 6.63
CA ILE A 12 29.84 -22.09 6.55
C ILE A 12 31.14 -21.78 7.28
N GLY A 13 31.54 -22.68 8.18
CA GLY A 13 32.73 -22.49 9.01
C GLY A 13 32.52 -21.57 10.21
N ILE A 14 31.28 -21.15 10.47
CA ILE A 14 30.89 -20.32 11.62
C ILE A 14 29.71 -21.00 12.29
N GLU A 15 29.89 -21.44 13.54
CA GLU A 15 28.89 -22.20 14.29
C GLU A 15 28.23 -21.34 15.37
N ASN A 16 27.06 -21.80 15.86
CA ASN A 16 26.31 -21.15 16.94
C ASN A 16 25.85 -19.70 16.67
N LEU A 17 25.55 -19.35 15.41
CA LEU A 17 24.86 -18.09 15.11
C LEU A 17 23.37 -18.19 15.47
N PRO A 18 22.75 -17.09 15.92
CA PRO A 18 21.34 -17.07 16.26
C PRO A 18 20.44 -17.29 15.02
N PRO A 19 19.25 -17.87 15.19
CA PRO A 19 18.22 -17.86 14.15
C PRO A 19 17.94 -16.43 13.64
N PRO A 20 17.59 -16.24 12.36
CA PRO A 20 17.29 -17.28 11.35
C PRO A 20 18.52 -17.79 10.55
N ILE A 21 19.75 -17.60 11.05
CA ILE A 21 20.97 -17.94 10.29
C ILE A 21 21.22 -19.46 10.32
N LYS A 22 21.21 -20.12 9.16
CA LYS A 22 21.63 -21.53 9.06
C LYS A 22 23.16 -21.58 9.19
N SER A 23 23.66 -22.19 10.26
CA SER A 23 25.09 -22.32 10.55
C SER A 23 25.54 -23.76 10.39
N MET A 24 26.72 -23.98 9.81
CA MET A 24 27.31 -25.31 9.67
C MET A 24 28.84 -25.27 9.71
N SER A 25 29.43 -26.34 10.25
CA SER A 25 30.87 -26.58 10.13
C SER A 25 31.24 -26.94 8.69
N TRP A 26 32.53 -26.88 8.35
CA TRP A 26 33.02 -27.33 7.04
C TRP A 26 32.70 -28.81 6.76
N LEU A 27 32.82 -29.67 7.78
CA LEU A 27 32.45 -31.08 7.67
C LEU A 27 30.95 -31.25 7.43
N GLY A 28 30.13 -30.48 8.15
CA GLY A 28 28.67 -30.47 7.96
C GLY A 28 28.29 -30.02 6.55
N ALA A 29 28.92 -28.97 6.04
CA ALA A 29 28.70 -28.48 4.68
C ALA A 29 29.09 -29.52 3.61
N ALA A 30 30.20 -30.24 3.80
CA ALA A 30 30.64 -31.31 2.89
C ALA A 30 29.64 -32.48 2.81
N ALA A 31 28.94 -32.75 3.92
CA ALA A 31 27.93 -33.80 4.02
C ALA A 31 26.56 -33.35 3.49
N ASP A 32 26.04 -32.21 3.96
CA ASP A 32 24.71 -31.66 3.60
C ASP A 32 24.67 -31.14 2.16
N ARG A 33 25.82 -30.68 1.63
CA ARG A 33 25.95 -30.06 0.29
C ARG A 33 24.85 -29.02 0.02
N PRO A 34 24.76 -27.96 0.86
CA PRO A 34 23.70 -26.98 0.73
C PRO A 34 23.73 -26.33 -0.65
N ASN A 35 22.55 -26.15 -1.24
CA ASN A 35 22.43 -25.40 -2.47
C ASN A 35 22.54 -23.89 -2.19
N ILE A 36 23.67 -23.30 -2.55
CA ILE A 36 24.01 -21.90 -2.23
C ILE A 36 23.02 -20.92 -2.89
N SER A 37 22.41 -21.27 -4.03
CA SER A 37 21.40 -20.42 -4.70
C SER A 37 20.10 -20.26 -3.89
N ASP A 38 19.88 -21.09 -2.87
CA ASP A 38 18.69 -21.02 -2.02
C ASP A 38 18.83 -19.96 -0.91
N TYR A 39 19.94 -19.23 -0.85
CA TYR A 39 20.21 -18.24 0.18
C TYR A 39 20.44 -16.87 -0.44
N ASP A 40 19.95 -15.82 0.22
CA ASP A 40 20.21 -14.44 -0.19
C ASP A 40 21.62 -13.99 0.19
N ILE A 41 22.12 -14.49 1.34
CA ILE A 41 23.38 -14.07 1.95
C ILE A 41 24.14 -15.29 2.43
N VAL A 42 25.43 -15.34 2.10
CA VAL A 42 26.29 -16.48 2.41
C VAL A 42 27.59 -15.98 3.03
N PHE A 43 27.93 -16.52 4.19
CA PHE A 43 29.20 -16.30 4.87
C PHE A 43 30.05 -17.56 4.80
N VAL A 44 31.33 -17.40 4.48
CA VAL A 44 32.29 -18.51 4.41
C VAL A 44 33.55 -18.11 5.17
N ASP A 45 33.86 -18.82 6.26
CA ASP A 45 35.06 -18.57 7.06
C ASP A 45 36.11 -19.64 6.85
N TYR A 46 37.20 -19.27 6.18
CA TYR A 46 38.31 -20.18 5.92
C TYR A 46 39.25 -20.38 7.11
N SER A 47 39.11 -19.62 8.21
CA SER A 47 39.94 -19.84 9.39
C SER A 47 39.64 -21.13 10.14
N THR A 48 38.42 -21.62 10.00
CA THR A 48 37.98 -22.92 10.54
C THR A 48 38.09 -24.04 9.51
N TYR A 49 38.62 -23.74 8.32
CA TYR A 49 38.81 -24.76 7.29
C TYR A 49 39.80 -25.82 7.80
N PRO A 50 39.48 -27.12 7.69
CA PRO A 50 40.23 -28.18 8.36
C PRO A 50 41.56 -28.53 7.68
N HIS A 51 42.37 -27.54 7.28
CA HIS A 51 43.63 -27.71 6.54
C HIS A 51 44.56 -28.74 7.18
N ASN A 52 44.73 -28.70 8.50
CA ASN A 52 45.62 -29.61 9.21
C ASN A 52 45.07 -31.03 9.28
N PHE A 53 43.76 -31.19 9.49
CA PHE A 53 43.11 -32.49 9.43
C PHE A 53 43.22 -33.10 8.03
N LEU A 54 42.99 -32.31 6.98
CA LEU A 54 43.10 -32.78 5.60
C LEU A 54 44.52 -33.20 5.23
N LYS A 55 45.55 -32.54 5.77
CA LYS A 55 46.96 -32.96 5.57
C LYS A 55 47.26 -34.33 6.18
N LEU A 56 46.52 -34.76 7.20
CA LEU A 56 46.68 -36.05 7.88
C LEU A 56 45.92 -37.19 7.18
N LEU A 57 45.01 -36.87 6.26
CA LEU A 57 44.26 -37.88 5.50
C LEU A 57 45.09 -38.49 4.36
N PRO A 58 44.84 -39.76 4.00
CA PRO A 58 45.33 -40.35 2.76
C PRO A 58 44.98 -39.50 1.52
N ASN A 59 45.80 -39.59 0.46
CA ASN A 59 45.62 -38.77 -0.75
C ASN A 59 44.21 -38.88 -1.33
N ALA A 60 43.65 -40.09 -1.41
CA ALA A 60 42.32 -40.34 -1.97
C ALA A 60 41.20 -39.67 -1.15
N ASP A 61 41.22 -39.81 0.18
CA ASP A 61 40.21 -39.22 1.07
C ASP A 61 40.29 -37.69 1.10
N ARG A 62 41.52 -37.17 1.03
CA ARG A 62 41.77 -35.73 0.92
C ARG A 62 41.24 -35.18 -0.41
N GLU A 63 41.50 -35.85 -1.52
CA GLU A 63 40.97 -35.50 -2.85
C GLU A 63 39.45 -35.57 -2.88
N GLU A 64 38.85 -36.60 -2.29
CA GLU A 64 37.39 -36.73 -2.18
C GLU A 64 36.79 -35.60 -1.35
N TYR A 65 37.40 -35.24 -0.22
CA TYR A 65 36.96 -34.13 0.61
C TYR A 65 37.06 -32.79 -0.13
N PHE A 66 38.21 -32.53 -0.76
CA PHE A 66 38.40 -31.33 -1.59
C PHE A 66 37.37 -31.30 -2.72
N HIS A 67 37.10 -32.42 -3.37
CA HIS A 67 36.08 -32.50 -4.41
C HIS A 67 34.69 -32.16 -3.84
N LYS A 68 34.29 -32.72 -2.70
CA LYS A 68 33.00 -32.41 -2.05
C LYS A 68 32.84 -30.93 -1.72
N ILE A 69 33.86 -30.31 -1.10
CA ILE A 69 33.81 -28.88 -0.80
C ILE A 69 33.86 -28.04 -2.08
N ASN A 70 34.72 -28.38 -3.03
CA ASN A 70 34.80 -27.66 -4.29
C ASN A 70 33.48 -27.75 -5.04
N THR A 71 32.75 -28.87 -5.01
CA THR A 71 31.42 -28.97 -5.65
C THR A 71 30.37 -28.02 -5.09
N ILE A 72 30.52 -27.52 -3.86
CA ILE A 72 29.67 -26.45 -3.32
C ILE A 72 29.90 -25.13 -4.09
N PHE A 73 31.13 -24.92 -4.59
CA PHE A 73 31.59 -23.68 -5.21
C PHE A 73 31.99 -23.80 -6.71
N ASN A 74 31.86 -24.97 -7.35
CA ASN A 74 32.46 -25.25 -8.68
C ASN A 74 31.61 -24.80 -9.90
N ASP A 75 32.32 -24.65 -11.01
CA ASP A 75 32.13 -23.76 -12.18
C ASP A 75 30.80 -23.78 -12.96
N GLN A 76 29.93 -24.80 -12.85
CA GLN A 76 28.66 -24.81 -13.61
C GLN A 76 27.46 -24.26 -12.81
N LYS A 77 27.45 -24.45 -11.49
CA LYS A 77 26.41 -23.92 -10.58
C LYS A 77 26.73 -22.53 -10.04
N PHE A 78 27.99 -22.10 -10.14
CA PHE A 78 28.41 -20.81 -9.59
C PHE A 78 27.91 -19.62 -10.42
N ALA A 79 27.69 -19.79 -11.73
CA ALA A 79 26.94 -18.82 -12.53
C ALA A 79 25.48 -18.67 -12.07
N GLU A 80 24.88 -19.73 -11.52
CA GLU A 80 23.52 -19.73 -10.97
C GLU A 80 23.47 -19.06 -9.58
N ILE A 81 24.48 -19.31 -8.73
CA ILE A 81 24.68 -18.60 -7.44
C ILE A 81 24.75 -17.09 -7.67
N LEU A 82 25.49 -16.66 -8.69
CA LEU A 82 25.73 -15.26 -8.97
C LEU A 82 24.61 -14.57 -9.77
N SER A 83 23.85 -15.33 -10.58
CA SER A 83 22.64 -14.83 -11.25
C SER A 83 21.44 -14.72 -10.30
N GLY A 84 21.43 -15.51 -9.21
CA GLY A 84 20.41 -15.51 -8.16
C GLY A 84 20.42 -14.32 -7.20
N ARG A 85 21.28 -13.31 -7.41
CA ARG A 85 21.45 -12.12 -6.53
C ARG A 85 21.95 -12.44 -5.11
N VAL A 86 22.77 -13.48 -4.95
CA VAL A 86 23.40 -13.82 -3.67
C VAL A 86 24.48 -12.80 -3.29
N CYS A 87 24.50 -12.39 -2.03
CA CYS A 87 25.57 -11.57 -1.44
C CYS A 87 26.55 -12.48 -0.67
N LEU A 88 27.80 -12.56 -1.14
CA LEU A 88 28.77 -13.52 -0.63
C LEU A 88 29.87 -12.83 0.19
N PHE A 89 30.09 -13.28 1.42
CA PHE A 89 31.16 -12.80 2.30
C PHE A 89 32.15 -13.93 2.56
N ILE A 90 33.42 -13.68 2.25
CA ILE A 90 34.50 -14.66 2.36
C ILE A 90 35.52 -14.11 3.35
N PHE A 91 35.63 -14.76 4.50
CA PHE A 91 36.68 -14.50 5.47
C PHE A 91 37.91 -15.32 5.09
N ILE A 92 38.89 -14.65 4.46
CA ILE A 92 40.11 -15.25 3.95
C ILE A 92 41.07 -15.54 5.11
N ASP A 93 41.62 -16.76 5.10
CA ASP A 93 42.72 -17.18 5.98
C ASP A 93 43.82 -17.91 5.18
N ARG A 94 44.95 -18.20 5.83
CA ARG A 94 46.09 -18.91 5.25
C ARG A 94 45.67 -20.25 4.65
N GLY A 95 45.99 -20.44 3.39
CA GLY A 95 45.72 -21.69 2.67
C GLY A 95 44.30 -21.81 2.12
N ALA A 96 43.47 -20.76 2.22
CA ALA A 96 42.13 -20.76 1.63
C ALA A 96 42.16 -21.20 0.15
N PRO A 97 41.47 -22.29 -0.24
CA PRO A 97 41.47 -22.80 -1.60
C PRO A 97 40.49 -21.97 -2.46
N LEU A 98 40.93 -20.78 -2.84
CA LEU A 98 40.14 -19.82 -3.61
C LEU A 98 40.16 -20.09 -5.13
N GLN A 99 40.62 -21.27 -5.58
CA GLN A 99 40.73 -21.59 -7.01
C GLN A 99 39.38 -21.51 -7.73
N TRP A 100 38.27 -21.73 -7.02
CA TRP A 100 36.92 -21.60 -7.58
C TRP A 100 36.56 -20.13 -7.90
N LEU A 101 37.19 -19.13 -7.26
CA LEU A 101 37.03 -17.71 -7.61
C LEU A 101 37.76 -17.33 -8.90
N ALA A 102 38.78 -18.08 -9.32
CA ALA A 102 39.60 -17.82 -10.51
C ALA A 102 38.79 -17.85 -11.83
N ASN A 103 37.52 -18.19 -11.77
CA ASN A 103 36.59 -18.05 -12.88
C ASN A 103 36.11 -16.61 -13.12
N PHE A 104 36.33 -15.72 -12.15
CA PHE A 104 35.89 -14.33 -12.15
C PHE A 104 37.04 -13.39 -11.79
N VAL A 105 37.77 -13.71 -10.73
CA VAL A 105 38.84 -12.90 -10.20
C VAL A 105 39.95 -13.79 -9.67
N ASP A 106 41.20 -13.40 -9.94
CA ASP A 106 42.34 -14.09 -9.37
C ASP A 106 42.69 -13.43 -8.04
N VAL A 107 42.67 -14.20 -6.96
CA VAL A 107 42.95 -13.68 -5.61
C VAL A 107 44.32 -14.18 -5.17
N SER A 108 45.28 -13.27 -5.12
CA SER A 108 46.62 -13.55 -4.62
C SER A 108 46.70 -13.18 -3.15
N ILE A 109 47.05 -14.14 -2.29
CA ILE A 109 47.22 -13.95 -0.85
C ILE A 109 48.71 -13.76 -0.56
N MET A 110 49.04 -12.73 0.22
CA MET A 110 50.40 -12.43 0.67
C MET A 110 50.46 -12.47 2.19
N GLU A 111 51.52 -13.04 2.74
CA GLU A 111 51.79 -12.93 4.17
C GLU A 111 52.19 -11.50 4.51
N ASP A 112 51.41 -10.86 5.37
CA ASP A 112 51.66 -9.51 5.88
C ASP A 112 51.04 -9.42 7.27
N THR A 113 51.77 -8.94 8.27
CA THR A 113 51.28 -8.91 9.66
C THR A 113 51.36 -7.52 10.24
N GLY A 114 50.31 -7.10 10.96
CA GLY A 114 50.34 -5.82 11.67
C GLY A 114 49.00 -5.42 12.30
N VAL A 115 49.01 -4.21 12.89
CA VAL A 115 47.89 -3.65 13.67
C VAL A 115 47.38 -2.28 13.16
N MET A 116 48.23 -1.52 12.46
CA MET A 116 47.90 -0.19 11.88
C MET A 116 47.25 -0.24 10.48
N ARG A 117 45.93 -0.09 10.42
CA ARG A 117 45.13 -0.14 9.18
C ARG A 117 44.41 1.18 8.89
N THR A 118 44.12 1.42 7.62
CA THR A 118 43.25 2.51 7.17
C THR A 118 41.96 1.91 6.63
N VAL A 119 40.82 2.29 7.22
CA VAL A 119 39.50 1.92 6.71
C VAL A 119 39.02 3.01 5.76
N VAL A 120 38.79 2.63 4.51
CA VAL A 120 38.42 3.56 3.43
C VAL A 120 36.94 3.95 3.53
N GLN A 121 36.09 3.01 3.94
CA GLN A 121 34.65 3.21 4.07
C GLN A 121 34.22 3.18 5.53
N SER A 122 33.76 4.32 6.07
CA SER A 122 33.45 4.50 7.50
C SER A 122 32.48 3.47 8.09
N LYS A 123 31.51 2.98 7.30
CA LYS A 123 30.57 1.93 7.75
C LYS A 123 31.27 0.63 8.16
N TRP A 124 32.44 0.35 7.59
CA TRP A 124 33.25 -0.84 7.90
C TRP A 124 34.21 -0.65 9.08
N GLN A 125 34.28 0.55 9.67
CA GLN A 125 35.24 0.86 10.73
C GLN A 125 35.12 -0.13 11.88
N LYS A 126 33.90 -0.32 12.40
CA LYS A 126 33.62 -1.24 13.50
C LYS A 126 33.95 -2.70 13.18
N TYR A 127 33.72 -3.15 11.93
CA TYR A 127 34.11 -4.49 11.51
C TYR A 127 35.63 -4.66 11.60
N PHE A 128 36.39 -3.73 11.04
CA PHE A 128 37.85 -3.80 11.07
C PHE A 128 38.41 -3.52 12.47
N ASP A 129 37.67 -2.87 13.36
CA ASP A 129 38.04 -2.72 14.77
C ASP A 129 38.04 -4.03 15.55
N LEU A 130 37.29 -5.05 15.10
CA LEU A 130 37.35 -6.42 15.62
C LEU A 130 38.62 -7.16 15.17
N LEU A 131 39.32 -6.66 14.14
CA LEU A 131 40.54 -7.27 13.64
C LEU A 131 41.73 -6.74 14.44
N ASP A 132 42.05 -7.40 15.55
CA ASP A 132 43.15 -7.01 16.45
C ASP A 132 44.50 -6.92 15.70
N GLU A 133 44.81 -7.96 14.92
CA GLU A 133 46.00 -8.09 14.08
C GLU A 133 45.61 -8.79 12.77
N TRP A 134 46.02 -8.26 11.63
CA TRP A 134 45.96 -9.01 10.37
C TRP A 134 47.25 -9.80 10.19
N HIS A 135 47.19 -10.90 9.45
CA HIS A 135 48.34 -11.77 9.15
C HIS A 135 48.43 -12.13 7.65
N LEU A 136 47.57 -11.53 6.83
CA LEU A 136 47.66 -11.56 5.38
C LEU A 136 47.13 -10.25 4.76
N GLY A 137 47.57 -9.99 3.54
CA GLY A 137 46.92 -9.07 2.61
C GLY A 137 46.52 -9.83 1.35
N PHE A 138 45.64 -9.27 0.53
CA PHE A 138 45.26 -9.89 -0.74
C PHE A 138 45.07 -8.89 -1.87
N PHE A 139 45.44 -9.31 -3.07
CA PHE A 139 45.19 -8.60 -4.30
C PHE A 139 44.17 -9.33 -5.15
N VAL A 140 43.32 -8.56 -5.80
CA VAL A 140 42.33 -9.08 -6.74
C VAL A 140 42.73 -8.61 -8.13
N ASN A 141 43.11 -9.56 -8.97
CA ASN A 141 43.45 -9.30 -10.35
C ASN A 141 42.28 -9.72 -11.24
N PRO A 142 41.80 -8.85 -12.15
CA PRO A 142 40.84 -9.26 -13.16
C PRO A 142 41.46 -10.36 -14.02
N VAL A 143 40.74 -11.46 -14.19
CA VAL A 143 41.22 -12.62 -14.97
C VAL A 143 41.28 -12.24 -16.44
N LYS A 144 42.45 -12.41 -17.06
CA LYS A 144 42.63 -12.23 -18.50
C LYS A 144 43.57 -13.29 -19.05
N ASP A 145 43.03 -14.17 -19.88
CA ASP A 145 43.78 -15.15 -20.64
C ASP A 145 43.43 -15.05 -22.13
N ASP A 146 43.94 -16.01 -22.91
CA ASP A 146 43.80 -16.05 -24.35
C ASP A 146 42.37 -16.26 -24.85
N LEU A 147 41.42 -16.69 -24.04
CA LEU A 147 40.04 -17.00 -24.45
C LEU A 147 38.99 -16.34 -23.55
N ARG A 148 39.38 -15.84 -22.38
CA ARG A 148 38.51 -15.26 -21.36
C ARG A 148 39.08 -13.95 -20.81
N SER A 149 38.23 -12.96 -20.64
CA SER A 149 38.58 -11.67 -20.01
C SER A 149 37.45 -11.27 -19.08
N VAL A 150 37.77 -10.94 -17.82
CA VAL A 150 36.78 -10.56 -16.82
C VAL A 150 37.00 -9.12 -16.42
N LYS A 151 35.92 -8.35 -16.42
CA LYS A 151 35.88 -6.99 -15.86
C LYS A 151 35.01 -6.99 -14.62
N CYS A 152 35.43 -6.30 -13.58
CA CYS A 152 34.63 -6.11 -12.37
C CYS A 152 34.90 -4.73 -11.78
N ASN A 153 34.01 -4.28 -10.91
CA ASN A 153 34.24 -3.12 -10.08
C ASN A 153 34.87 -3.57 -8.77
N TYR A 154 36.12 -3.17 -8.54
CA TYR A 154 36.89 -3.52 -7.36
C TYR A 154 37.00 -2.31 -6.44
N LYS A 155 36.55 -2.45 -5.19
CA LYS A 155 36.60 -1.40 -4.17
C LYS A 155 37.33 -1.90 -2.94
N VAL A 156 38.39 -1.21 -2.53
CA VAL A 156 39.08 -1.48 -1.26
C VAL A 156 38.24 -0.94 -0.11
N LEU A 157 38.02 -1.78 0.91
CA LEU A 157 37.26 -1.45 2.12
C LEU A 157 38.21 -1.00 3.24
N ALA A 158 39.34 -1.69 3.38
CA ALA A 158 40.43 -1.34 4.27
C ALA A 158 41.75 -1.87 3.73
N HIS A 159 42.84 -1.17 4.07
CA HIS A 159 44.19 -1.55 3.68
C HIS A 159 45.19 -1.33 4.80
N THR A 160 46.33 -2.00 4.70
CA THR A 160 47.47 -1.85 5.60
C THR A 160 48.22 -0.56 5.30
N LYS A 161 49.18 -0.19 6.15
CA LYS A 161 50.07 0.96 5.90
C LYS A 161 50.82 0.88 4.56
N ALA A 162 51.14 -0.34 4.11
CA ALA A 162 51.79 -0.59 2.83
C ALA A 162 50.83 -0.52 1.62
N GLY A 163 49.54 -0.24 1.86
CA GLY A 163 48.50 -0.21 0.84
C GLY A 163 47.98 -1.59 0.44
N LEU A 164 48.34 -2.65 1.18
CA LEU A 164 47.82 -4.00 0.92
C LEU A 164 46.37 -4.10 1.37
N PRO A 165 45.43 -4.55 0.52
CA PRO A 165 44.04 -4.72 0.92
C PRO A 165 43.89 -5.84 1.96
N ILE A 166 43.12 -5.56 3.01
CA ILE A 166 42.65 -6.52 4.02
C ILE A 166 41.11 -6.66 4.01
N GLY A 167 40.48 -5.89 3.13
CA GLY A 167 39.05 -5.92 2.86
C GLY A 167 38.78 -5.36 1.47
N ALA A 168 37.99 -6.06 0.67
CA ALA A 168 37.60 -5.61 -0.64
C ALA A 168 36.19 -6.08 -1.03
N GLN A 169 35.57 -5.32 -1.92
CA GLN A 169 34.27 -5.61 -2.51
C GLN A 169 34.42 -5.70 -4.02
N ILE A 170 33.82 -6.73 -4.60
CA ILE A 170 33.82 -7.05 -6.03
C ILE A 170 32.37 -7.08 -6.49
N GLU A 171 32.04 -6.27 -7.49
CA GLU A 171 30.67 -6.14 -8.01
C GLU A 171 30.66 -6.01 -9.53
N GLY A 172 29.51 -6.27 -10.14
CA GLY A 172 29.27 -5.99 -11.56
C GLY A 172 30.22 -6.77 -12.48
N VAL A 173 30.42 -8.05 -12.18
CA VAL A 173 31.35 -8.91 -12.91
C VAL A 173 30.82 -9.16 -14.32
N THR A 174 31.63 -8.85 -15.32
CA THR A 174 31.35 -9.05 -16.74
C THR A 174 32.40 -9.98 -17.32
N VAL A 175 31.98 -11.17 -17.75
CA VAL A 175 32.86 -12.15 -18.37
C VAL A 175 32.70 -12.04 -19.89
N TYR A 176 33.83 -11.83 -20.58
CA TYR A 176 33.95 -11.85 -22.03
C TYR A 176 34.62 -13.15 -22.46
N ARG A 177 34.07 -13.83 -23.46
CA ARG A 177 34.69 -15.01 -24.08
C ARG A 177 34.86 -14.84 -25.59
N ARG A 178 35.86 -15.54 -26.13
CA ARG A 178 36.08 -15.68 -27.57
C ARG A 178 36.38 -17.14 -27.89
N GLN A 179 35.94 -17.59 -29.05
CA GLN A 179 36.06 -19.00 -29.46
C GLN A 179 37.51 -19.40 -29.76
N SER A 180 38.33 -18.45 -30.23
CA SER A 180 39.76 -18.64 -30.42
C SER A 180 40.53 -17.34 -30.24
N LYS A 181 41.86 -17.43 -30.19
CA LYS A 181 42.76 -16.26 -30.11
C LYS A 181 42.58 -15.27 -31.27
N PHE A 182 42.00 -15.72 -32.39
CA PHE A 182 41.86 -14.96 -33.63
C PHE A 182 40.45 -14.37 -33.82
N THR A 183 39.49 -14.69 -32.96
CA THR A 183 38.12 -14.16 -33.01
C THR A 183 37.94 -12.97 -32.08
N SER A 184 37.00 -12.08 -32.40
CA SER A 184 36.59 -11.00 -31.50
C SER A 184 35.91 -11.55 -30.23
N TRP A 185 35.91 -10.75 -29.16
CA TRP A 185 35.13 -11.04 -27.96
C TRP A 185 33.64 -11.00 -28.30
N GLN A 186 32.90 -12.07 -28.05
CA GLN A 186 31.52 -12.25 -28.52
C GLN A 186 30.57 -12.54 -27.37
N ASP A 187 30.87 -13.54 -26.53
CA ASP A 187 29.97 -13.93 -25.45
C ASP A 187 30.18 -13.03 -24.23
N LYS A 188 29.08 -12.44 -23.74
CA LYS A 188 29.08 -11.56 -22.55
C LYS A 188 28.09 -12.08 -21.52
N THR A 189 28.60 -12.41 -20.34
CA THR A 189 27.77 -12.73 -19.17
C THR A 189 27.94 -11.64 -18.13
N PHE A 190 26.83 -11.08 -17.65
CA PHE A 190 26.83 -10.11 -16.56
C PHE A 190 26.31 -10.75 -15.27
N ILE A 191 27.03 -10.53 -14.19
CA ILE A 191 26.74 -11.02 -12.86
C ILE A 191 26.52 -9.81 -11.93
N PRO A 192 25.31 -9.64 -11.38
CA PRO A 192 24.99 -8.53 -10.49
C PRO A 192 25.42 -8.76 -9.03
N ALA A 193 25.88 -9.96 -8.67
CA ALA A 193 26.21 -10.32 -7.29
C ALA A 193 27.40 -9.52 -6.73
N ALA A 194 27.36 -9.29 -5.41
CA ALA A 194 28.42 -8.66 -4.65
C ALA A 194 29.20 -9.72 -3.87
N VAL A 195 30.51 -9.74 -4.07
CA VAL A 195 31.46 -10.61 -3.33
C VAL A 195 32.34 -9.73 -2.45
N PHE A 196 32.32 -9.99 -1.16
CA PHE A 196 33.14 -9.33 -0.15
C PHE A 196 34.25 -10.28 0.25
N LEU A 197 35.49 -9.85 0.00
CA LEU A 197 36.69 -10.50 0.51
C LEU A 197 37.11 -9.76 1.77
N LEU A 198 37.12 -10.44 2.90
CA LEU A 198 37.46 -9.87 4.20
C LEU A 198 38.57 -10.70 4.82
N HIS A 199 39.49 -10.07 5.52
CA HIS A 199 40.38 -10.81 6.40
C HIS A 199 39.58 -11.52 7.50
N THR A 200 39.97 -12.74 7.86
CA THR A 200 39.35 -13.46 8.97
C THR A 200 39.50 -12.75 10.31
N LEU A 201 38.47 -12.85 11.15
CA LEU A 201 38.47 -12.38 12.53
C LEU A 201 38.81 -13.50 13.54
N ARG A 202 39.16 -14.70 13.05
CA ARG A 202 39.44 -15.90 13.85
C ARG A 202 38.36 -16.18 14.89
N ARG A 203 38.58 -15.77 16.15
CA ARG A 203 37.66 -16.02 17.27
C ARG A 203 36.46 -15.08 17.27
N GLN A 204 36.53 -13.97 16.53
CA GLN A 204 35.49 -12.95 16.51
C GLN A 204 34.61 -13.00 15.23
N SER A 205 34.68 -14.11 14.47
CA SER A 205 33.89 -14.25 13.23
C SER A 205 32.38 -14.19 13.47
N ARG A 206 31.91 -14.61 14.66
CA ARG A 206 30.50 -14.48 15.05
C ARG A 206 30.10 -13.00 15.15
N GLU A 207 30.86 -12.22 15.90
CA GLU A 207 30.65 -10.78 16.11
C GLU A 207 30.73 -10.05 14.77
N GLY A 208 31.68 -10.42 13.91
CA GLY A 208 31.80 -9.90 12.55
C GLY A 208 30.57 -10.14 11.69
N VAL A 209 30.05 -11.37 11.67
CA VAL A 209 28.81 -11.70 10.93
C VAL A 209 27.61 -10.90 11.46
N LEU A 210 27.42 -10.85 12.77
CA LEU A 210 26.31 -10.10 13.37
C LEU A 210 26.41 -8.61 13.07
N HIS A 211 27.64 -8.05 13.09
CA HIS A 211 27.88 -6.68 12.71
C HIS A 211 27.61 -6.42 11.22
N ILE A 212 28.05 -7.32 10.33
CA ILE A 212 27.74 -7.20 8.89
C ILE A 212 26.23 -7.20 8.67
N LEU A 213 25.50 -8.14 9.29
CA LEU A 213 24.06 -8.25 9.14
C LEU A 213 23.35 -7.00 9.68
N GLY A 214 23.64 -6.58 10.91
CA GLY A 214 22.93 -5.48 11.56
C GLY A 214 23.32 -4.08 11.07
N ASN A 215 24.60 -3.86 10.74
CA ASN A 215 25.14 -2.52 10.48
C ASN A 215 25.57 -2.29 9.02
N ILE A 216 26.02 -3.32 8.30
CA ILE A 216 26.44 -3.17 6.90
C ILE A 216 25.27 -3.42 5.95
N LEU A 217 24.43 -4.42 6.27
CA LEU A 217 23.27 -4.83 5.47
C LEU A 217 21.93 -4.36 6.06
N GLU A 218 21.93 -3.77 7.26
CA GLU A 218 20.73 -3.24 7.94
C GLU A 218 19.61 -4.29 8.11
N ILE A 219 19.99 -5.56 8.29
CA ILE A 219 19.07 -6.67 8.51
C ILE A 219 18.79 -6.80 10.01
N PRO A 220 17.55 -6.59 10.46
CA PRO A 220 17.20 -6.72 11.86
C PRO A 220 17.31 -8.19 12.29
N LEU A 221 18.24 -8.46 13.21
CA LEU A 221 18.40 -9.76 13.88
C LEU A 221 17.43 -9.84 15.06
N THR A 222 16.12 -9.85 14.80
CA THR A 222 15.13 -10.08 15.84
C THR A 222 14.91 -11.58 15.99
N GLN A 223 15.22 -12.11 17.18
CA GLN A 223 14.77 -13.45 17.57
C GLN A 223 13.24 -13.47 17.55
N GLU A 224 12.64 -14.41 16.83
CA GLU A 224 11.19 -14.61 16.90
C GLU A 224 10.81 -15.01 18.32
N GLU A 225 9.73 -14.40 18.83
CA GLU A 225 9.19 -14.72 20.15
C GLU A 225 8.80 -16.21 20.21
N PRO A 226 9.38 -17.02 21.13
CA PRO A 226 9.06 -18.43 21.23
C PRO A 226 7.58 -18.68 21.53
N GLU A 227 6.96 -19.67 20.90
CA GLU A 227 5.54 -20.00 21.12
C GLU A 227 5.18 -20.31 22.59
N TRP A 228 6.14 -20.80 23.37
CA TRP A 228 5.92 -21.04 24.80
C TRP A 228 5.82 -19.75 25.62
N SER A 229 6.53 -18.68 25.24
CA SER A 229 6.48 -17.41 25.98
C SER A 229 5.16 -16.70 25.77
N LYS A 230 4.53 -16.87 24.60
CA LYS A 230 3.17 -16.38 24.30
C LYS A 230 2.10 -16.94 25.24
N ARG A 231 2.37 -18.07 25.89
CA ARG A 231 1.46 -18.70 26.87
C ARG A 231 1.64 -18.18 28.29
N ILE A 232 2.69 -17.39 28.54
CA ILE A 232 2.96 -16.79 29.84
C ILE A 232 2.17 -15.49 29.92
N ASP A 233 1.00 -15.56 30.55
CA ASP A 233 0.22 -14.36 30.84
C ASP A 233 0.64 -13.74 32.17
N LEU A 234 0.95 -12.44 32.12
CA LEU A 234 1.14 -11.64 33.32
C LEU A 234 -0.23 -11.31 33.92
N GLU A 235 -0.41 -11.40 35.24
CA GLU A 235 -1.69 -11.08 35.90
C GLU A 235 -2.16 -9.65 35.61
N LYS A 236 -1.24 -8.68 35.61
CA LYS A 236 -1.55 -7.31 35.14
C LYS A 236 -1.91 -7.28 33.65
N GLY A 237 -1.29 -8.14 32.85
CA GLY A 237 -1.57 -8.28 31.42
C GLY A 237 -2.98 -8.79 31.15
N LYS A 238 -3.52 -9.69 31.99
CA LYS A 238 -4.92 -10.14 31.89
C LYS A 238 -5.91 -8.99 32.09
N ALA A 239 -5.72 -8.19 33.14
CA ALA A 239 -6.56 -7.03 33.40
C ALA A 239 -6.54 -6.03 32.24
N ILE A 240 -5.34 -5.72 31.71
CA ILE A 240 -5.17 -4.83 30.55
C ILE A 240 -5.83 -5.44 29.30
N LYS A 241 -5.69 -6.74 29.04
CA LYS A 241 -6.36 -7.41 27.92
C LYS A 241 -7.89 -7.33 28.03
N THR A 242 -8.44 -7.47 29.24
CA THR A 242 -9.88 -7.30 29.48
C THR A 242 -10.31 -5.87 29.21
N GLU A 243 -9.54 -4.88 29.66
CA GLU A 243 -9.81 -3.46 29.40
C GLU A 243 -9.74 -3.13 27.91
N ILE A 244 -8.72 -3.63 27.19
CA ILE A 244 -8.62 -3.49 25.72
C ILE A 244 -9.87 -4.06 25.06
N LYS A 245 -10.31 -5.26 25.45
CA LYS A 245 -11.52 -5.87 24.89
C LYS A 245 -12.76 -5.00 25.13
N GLN A 246 -12.93 -4.46 26.34
CA GLN A 246 -14.03 -3.55 26.66
C GLN A 246 -13.97 -2.26 25.85
N LEU A 247 -12.77 -1.70 25.64
CA LEU A 247 -12.57 -0.52 24.80
C LEU A 247 -12.85 -0.82 23.33
N GLU A 248 -12.51 -2.01 22.83
CA GLU A 248 -12.83 -2.45 21.46
C GLU A 248 -14.35 -2.60 21.27
N GLU A 249 -15.06 -3.22 22.22
CA GLU A 249 -16.53 -3.33 22.21
C GLU A 249 -17.20 -1.95 22.27
N ALA A 250 -16.70 -1.05 23.13
CA ALA A 250 -17.21 0.32 23.22
C ALA A 250 -16.96 1.12 21.93
N LYS A 251 -15.82 0.90 21.27
CA LYS A 251 -15.50 1.53 19.98
C LYS A 251 -16.48 1.08 18.90
N GLU A 252 -16.78 -0.21 18.80
CA GLU A 252 -17.72 -0.75 17.81
C GLU A 252 -19.14 -0.20 17.99
N GLU A 253 -19.58 -0.07 19.25
CA GLU A 253 -20.87 0.55 19.59
C GLU A 253 -20.91 2.03 19.16
N ILE A 254 -19.87 2.80 19.46
CA ILE A 254 -19.77 4.21 19.04
C ILE A 254 -19.75 4.33 17.51
N GLU A 255 -19.02 3.47 16.80
CA GLU A 255 -18.99 3.45 15.33
C GLU A 255 -20.39 3.18 14.75
N THR A 256 -21.15 2.28 15.36
CA THR A 256 -22.55 2.01 14.97
C THR A 256 -23.43 3.24 15.19
N GLN A 257 -23.30 3.92 16.34
CA GLN A 257 -24.05 5.15 16.61
C GLN A 257 -23.70 6.27 15.62
N ILE A 258 -22.42 6.43 15.27
CA ILE A 258 -21.98 7.38 14.25
C ILE A 258 -22.61 7.06 12.90
N ALA A 259 -22.63 5.79 12.49
CA ALA A 259 -23.24 5.38 11.23
C ALA A 259 -24.74 5.70 11.19
N THR A 260 -25.48 5.39 12.27
CA THR A 260 -26.90 5.74 12.40
C THR A 260 -27.11 7.25 12.30
N LYS A 261 -26.35 8.06 13.04
CA LYS A 261 -26.49 9.53 13.03
C LYS A 261 -26.09 10.15 11.70
N THR A 262 -25.10 9.57 11.01
CA THR A 262 -24.71 9.98 9.66
C THR A 262 -25.85 9.75 8.68
N LYS A 263 -26.49 8.57 8.74
CA LYS A 263 -27.66 8.27 7.90
C LYS A 263 -28.84 9.20 8.19
N GLU A 264 -29.15 9.46 9.46
CA GLU A 264 -30.18 10.44 9.84
C GLU A 264 -29.88 11.83 9.24
N LEU A 265 -28.61 12.27 9.29
CA LEU A 265 -28.20 13.56 8.73
C LEU A 265 -28.33 13.60 7.20
N GLU A 266 -27.94 12.53 6.51
CA GLU A 266 -28.09 12.39 5.06
C GLU A 266 -29.56 12.46 4.65
N GLU A 267 -30.45 11.75 5.36
CA GLU A 267 -31.89 11.75 5.11
C GLU A 267 -32.51 13.15 5.23
N LEU A 268 -32.03 13.97 6.17
CA LEU A 268 -32.43 15.37 6.32
C LEU A 268 -31.85 16.26 5.20
N TYR A 269 -30.59 16.04 4.81
CA TYR A 269 -29.93 16.83 3.78
C TYR A 269 -30.44 16.56 2.37
N GLU A 270 -31.09 15.42 2.13
CA GLU A 270 -31.78 15.15 0.87
C GLU A 270 -32.82 16.23 0.51
N PHE A 271 -33.47 16.88 1.49
CA PHE A 271 -34.39 17.99 1.20
C PHE A 271 -33.70 19.21 0.55
N LYS A 272 -32.36 19.33 0.63
CA LYS A 272 -31.60 20.35 -0.12
C LYS A 272 -31.75 20.17 -1.64
N LYS A 273 -32.14 18.99 -2.12
CA LYS A 273 -32.47 18.73 -3.53
C LYS A 273 -33.60 19.61 -4.04
N LEU A 274 -34.52 20.06 -3.17
CA LEU A 274 -35.53 21.06 -3.54
C LEU A 274 -34.91 22.32 -4.18
N LEU A 275 -33.66 22.66 -3.81
CA LEU A 275 -33.00 23.82 -4.35
C LEU A 275 -32.47 23.61 -5.77
N TRP A 276 -32.05 22.41 -6.18
CA TRP A 276 -31.27 22.23 -7.42
C TRP A 276 -31.71 21.07 -8.31
N ALA A 277 -32.47 20.09 -7.79
CA ALA A 277 -32.89 18.92 -8.56
C ALA A 277 -33.81 19.31 -9.74
N THR A 278 -33.79 18.49 -10.78
CA THR A 278 -34.64 18.65 -11.97
C THR A 278 -35.40 17.38 -12.29
N ASP A 279 -36.48 17.54 -13.07
CA ASP A 279 -37.27 16.43 -13.63
C ASP A 279 -37.72 15.43 -12.56
N ARG A 280 -37.52 14.12 -12.78
CA ARG A 280 -37.99 13.06 -11.87
C ARG A 280 -37.39 13.13 -10.46
N GLU A 281 -36.16 13.62 -10.32
CA GLU A 281 -35.55 13.78 -8.98
C GLU A 281 -36.26 14.88 -8.20
N LEU A 282 -36.65 15.96 -8.89
CA LEU A 282 -37.43 17.03 -8.29
C LEU A 282 -38.83 16.57 -7.89
N GLU A 283 -39.51 15.82 -8.77
CA GLU A 283 -40.81 15.22 -8.47
C GLU A 283 -40.72 14.31 -7.23
N GLY A 284 -39.71 13.44 -7.18
CA GLY A 284 -39.48 12.53 -6.07
C GLY A 284 -39.30 13.24 -4.73
N ILE A 285 -38.45 14.27 -4.67
CA ILE A 285 -38.22 15.00 -3.41
C ILE A 285 -39.43 15.85 -3.00
N ILE A 286 -40.21 16.36 -3.95
CA ILE A 286 -41.47 17.06 -3.64
C ILE A 286 -42.50 16.09 -3.06
N CYS A 287 -42.70 14.91 -3.68
CA CYS A 287 -43.61 13.90 -3.12
C CYS A 287 -43.20 13.53 -1.70
N ARG A 288 -41.90 13.29 -1.48
CA ARG A 288 -41.34 13.02 -0.14
C ARG A 288 -41.59 14.16 0.84
N PHE A 289 -41.44 15.42 0.42
CA PHE A 289 -41.74 16.59 1.24
C PHE A 289 -43.23 16.64 1.66
N PHE A 290 -44.15 16.42 0.74
CA PHE A 290 -45.58 16.41 1.05
C PHE A 290 -45.95 15.25 1.97
N GLU A 291 -45.39 14.06 1.73
CA GLU A 291 -45.72 12.86 2.51
C GLU A 291 -45.09 12.91 3.91
N GLU A 292 -43.77 13.10 4.01
CA GLU A 292 -43.05 13.01 5.29
C GLU A 292 -43.28 14.23 6.18
N LEU A 293 -43.26 15.44 5.61
CA LEU A 293 -43.34 16.68 6.40
C LEU A 293 -44.78 17.16 6.57
N LEU A 294 -45.59 17.09 5.52
CA LEU A 294 -46.97 17.57 5.56
C LEU A 294 -48.01 16.48 5.87
N GLY A 295 -47.66 15.19 5.75
CA GLY A 295 -48.62 14.09 5.92
C GLY A 295 -49.65 14.02 4.79
N ILE A 296 -49.29 14.52 3.60
CA ILE A 296 -50.15 14.56 2.41
C ILE A 296 -49.58 13.62 1.36
N ALA A 297 -50.30 12.55 1.04
CA ALA A 297 -49.94 11.66 -0.06
C ALA A 297 -50.36 12.28 -1.39
N ILE A 298 -49.40 12.63 -2.24
CA ILE A 298 -49.66 12.97 -3.64
C ILE A 298 -49.81 11.65 -4.40
N SER A 299 -50.96 11.40 -5.02
CA SER A 299 -51.15 10.22 -5.86
C SER A 299 -50.17 10.33 -7.04
N GLY A 300 -49.16 9.47 -7.04
CA GLY A 300 -48.10 9.48 -8.05
C GLY A 300 -48.62 9.21 -9.47
N PRO A 301 -47.78 9.41 -10.50
CA PRO A 301 -48.17 9.34 -11.90
C PRO A 301 -48.62 7.91 -12.29
N THR A 302 -49.92 7.66 -12.26
CA THR A 302 -50.50 6.44 -12.86
C THR A 302 -50.43 6.52 -14.38
N LYS A 303 -49.27 6.24 -14.99
CA LYS A 303 -49.04 6.00 -16.44
C LYS A 303 -49.67 6.99 -17.45
N SER A 304 -50.22 8.11 -17.02
CA SER A 304 -51.05 9.03 -17.80
C SER A 304 -51.00 10.42 -17.17
N GLU A 305 -50.07 11.24 -17.64
CA GLU A 305 -50.16 12.71 -17.75
C GLU A 305 -50.26 13.61 -16.50
N GLU A 306 -50.17 13.10 -15.27
CA GLU A 306 -50.29 13.91 -14.04
C GLU A 306 -48.99 13.90 -13.21
N ASP A 307 -48.43 15.07 -12.87
CA ASP A 307 -47.32 15.20 -11.90
C ASP A 307 -47.83 14.87 -10.47
N GLY A 308 -49.14 15.03 -10.22
CA GLY A 308 -49.85 14.44 -9.07
C GLY A 308 -51.17 15.13 -8.71
N VAL A 309 -51.99 14.44 -7.91
CA VAL A 309 -53.25 14.98 -7.33
C VAL A 309 -53.32 14.56 -5.86
N PHE A 310 -53.93 15.38 -5.02
CA PHE A 310 -54.29 14.95 -3.66
C PHE A 310 -55.59 15.61 -3.22
N GLU A 311 -56.25 15.00 -2.25
CA GLU A 311 -57.46 15.54 -1.63
C GLU A 311 -57.15 16.00 -0.22
N LEU A 312 -57.65 17.19 0.13
CA LEU A 312 -57.57 17.71 1.48
C LEU A 312 -58.90 18.39 1.83
N ARG A 313 -59.64 17.80 2.77
CA ARG A 313 -61.03 18.18 3.09
C ARG A 313 -61.90 18.08 1.82
N ASP A 314 -62.73 19.07 1.53
CA ASP A 314 -63.61 19.11 0.34
C ASP A 314 -62.93 19.72 -0.90
N CYS A 315 -61.60 19.80 -0.92
CA CYS A 315 -60.81 20.35 -2.01
C CYS A 315 -59.89 19.29 -2.63
N VAL A 316 -59.89 19.22 -3.96
CA VAL A 316 -58.92 18.44 -4.74
C VAL A 316 -57.85 19.40 -5.28
N TYR A 317 -56.59 19.10 -5.01
CA TYR A 317 -55.44 19.85 -5.49
C TYR A 317 -54.78 19.13 -6.65
N VAL A 318 -54.70 19.81 -7.80
CA VAL A 318 -53.98 19.34 -8.97
C VAL A 318 -52.59 19.94 -8.96
N VAL A 319 -51.56 19.10 -8.94
CA VAL A 319 -50.16 19.52 -8.78
C VAL A 319 -49.46 19.49 -10.14
N GLU A 320 -48.75 20.56 -10.46
CA GLU A 320 -47.80 20.62 -11.57
C GLU A 320 -46.42 20.98 -11.03
N ILE A 321 -45.42 20.16 -11.36
CA ILE A 321 -44.04 20.34 -10.93
C ILE A 321 -43.19 20.66 -12.14
N LYS A 322 -42.48 21.79 -12.11
CA LYS A 322 -41.60 22.18 -13.20
C LYS A 322 -40.23 22.62 -12.70
N SER A 323 -39.23 22.31 -13.52
CA SER A 323 -37.86 22.73 -13.31
C SER A 323 -37.38 23.58 -14.48
N GLY A 324 -36.59 24.61 -14.18
CA GLY A 324 -36.04 25.53 -15.15
C GLY A 324 -34.59 25.84 -14.83
N LYS A 325 -33.64 25.07 -15.39
CA LYS A 325 -32.19 25.23 -15.12
C LYS A 325 -31.71 26.68 -15.19
N ARG A 326 -32.17 27.42 -16.21
CA ARG A 326 -31.81 28.84 -16.45
C ARG A 326 -33.02 29.72 -16.75
N ARG A 327 -34.22 29.34 -16.27
CA ARG A 327 -35.46 30.06 -16.57
C ARG A 327 -36.48 30.00 -15.42
N GLY A 328 -37.43 30.92 -15.46
CA GLY A 328 -38.68 30.87 -14.70
C GLY A 328 -39.79 30.08 -15.40
N ALA A 329 -40.98 30.16 -14.83
CA ALA A 329 -42.19 29.50 -15.33
C ALA A 329 -42.65 30.09 -16.67
N ARG A 330 -43.20 29.25 -17.52
CA ARG A 330 -43.81 29.64 -18.80
C ARG A 330 -45.32 29.57 -18.73
N PHE A 331 -45.99 30.42 -19.50
CA PHE A 331 -47.44 30.46 -19.55
C PHE A 331 -48.03 29.12 -20.01
N GLU A 332 -47.40 28.48 -21.00
CA GLU A 332 -47.85 27.19 -21.54
C GLU A 332 -47.83 26.07 -20.50
N GLU A 333 -46.94 26.16 -19.49
CA GLU A 333 -46.88 25.20 -18.38
C GLU A 333 -48.08 25.38 -17.44
N LEU A 334 -48.43 26.63 -17.13
CA LEU A 334 -49.62 26.94 -16.33
C LEU A 334 -50.91 26.59 -17.07
N SER A 335 -51.00 26.88 -18.37
CA SER A 335 -52.17 26.53 -19.19
C SER A 335 -52.47 25.04 -19.17
N LYS A 336 -51.44 24.19 -19.20
CA LYS A 336 -51.60 22.74 -19.08
C LYS A 336 -52.23 22.34 -17.75
N LEU A 337 -51.77 22.92 -16.64
CA LEU A 337 -52.37 22.68 -15.32
C LEU A 337 -53.85 23.06 -15.30
N ILE A 338 -54.21 24.23 -15.85
CA ILE A 338 -55.59 24.73 -15.88
C ILE A 338 -56.49 23.77 -16.69
N THR A 339 -56.07 23.35 -17.88
CA THR A 339 -56.83 22.36 -18.69
C THR A 339 -57.06 21.06 -17.91
N ARG A 340 -56.09 20.63 -17.08
CA ARG A 340 -56.26 19.44 -16.25
C ARG A 340 -57.23 19.66 -15.09
N MET A 341 -57.17 20.82 -14.44
CA MET A 341 -58.15 21.21 -13.41
C MET A 341 -59.58 21.15 -13.95
N GLU A 342 -59.83 21.64 -15.16
CA GLU A 342 -61.16 21.54 -15.81
C GLU A 342 -61.58 20.09 -16.06
N THR A 343 -60.63 19.22 -16.40
CA THR A 343 -60.89 17.80 -16.66
C THR A 343 -61.27 17.08 -15.36
N ILE A 344 -60.59 17.39 -14.26
CA ILE A 344 -60.88 16.82 -12.94
C ILE A 344 -62.20 17.38 -12.40
N LEU A 345 -62.49 18.67 -12.60
CA LEU A 345 -63.77 19.28 -12.23
C LEU A 345 -64.96 18.58 -12.89
N LYS A 346 -64.83 18.17 -14.17
CA LYS A 346 -65.87 17.40 -14.86
C LYS A 346 -66.09 16.00 -14.26
N ARG A 347 -65.07 15.40 -13.63
CA ARG A 347 -65.14 14.09 -12.96
C ARG A 347 -65.64 14.20 -11.52
N HIS A 348 -65.42 15.34 -10.87
CA HIS A 348 -65.78 15.63 -9.47
C HIS A 348 -66.52 16.97 -9.36
N PRO A 349 -67.74 17.09 -9.91
CA PRO A 349 -68.47 18.37 -9.97
C PRO A 349 -68.90 18.88 -8.58
N ASP A 350 -68.90 18.00 -7.58
CA ASP A 350 -69.24 18.25 -6.18
C ASP A 350 -68.07 18.76 -5.33
N LYS A 351 -66.83 18.71 -5.85
CA LYS A 351 -65.62 19.13 -5.12
C LYS A 351 -65.07 20.45 -5.63
N LYS A 352 -64.42 21.20 -4.74
CA LYS A 352 -63.67 22.39 -5.13
C LYS A 352 -62.31 21.97 -5.70
N ILE A 353 -61.97 22.43 -6.90
CA ILE A 353 -60.68 22.11 -7.55
C ILE A 353 -59.75 23.31 -7.46
N LYS A 354 -58.54 23.11 -6.96
CA LYS A 354 -57.48 24.13 -6.91
C LYS A 354 -56.22 23.62 -7.59
N GLY A 355 -55.42 24.54 -8.11
CA GLY A 355 -54.12 24.21 -8.69
C GLY A 355 -52.98 24.50 -7.73
N LEU A 356 -51.93 23.69 -7.80
CA LEU A 356 -50.66 23.95 -7.14
C LEU A 356 -49.53 23.83 -8.16
N PHE A 357 -48.95 24.97 -8.53
CA PHE A 357 -47.86 25.04 -9.49
C PHE A 357 -46.54 25.29 -8.77
N ILE A 358 -45.67 24.28 -8.77
CA ILE A 358 -44.40 24.27 -8.06
C ILE A 358 -43.26 24.46 -9.06
N MET A 359 -42.43 25.48 -8.85
CA MET A 359 -41.34 25.81 -9.78
C MET A 359 -39.96 25.85 -9.12
N ASN A 360 -39.05 24.98 -9.57
CA ASN A 360 -37.61 25.13 -9.35
C ASN A 360 -36.99 26.00 -10.46
N HIS A 361 -37.11 27.32 -10.30
CA HIS A 361 -36.57 28.31 -11.22
C HIS A 361 -35.06 28.52 -11.03
N PHE A 362 -34.35 28.77 -12.13
CA PHE A 362 -32.90 29.02 -12.18
C PHE A 362 -32.07 28.05 -11.32
N ALA A 363 -32.36 26.75 -11.43
CA ALA A 363 -31.83 25.71 -10.54
C ALA A 363 -30.29 25.60 -10.54
N GLU A 364 -29.60 26.06 -11.59
CA GLU A 364 -28.14 26.07 -11.66
C GLU A 364 -27.49 27.22 -10.86
N LEU A 365 -28.29 28.19 -10.39
CA LEU A 365 -27.80 29.35 -9.66
C LEU A 365 -28.08 29.20 -8.14
N PRO A 366 -27.19 29.74 -7.28
CA PRO A 366 -27.48 29.95 -5.87
C PRO A 366 -28.80 30.70 -5.67
N VAL A 367 -29.55 30.37 -4.62
CA VAL A 367 -30.89 30.95 -4.36
C VAL A 367 -30.85 32.48 -4.35
N SER A 368 -29.79 33.07 -3.79
CA SER A 368 -29.56 34.53 -3.71
C SER A 368 -29.38 35.22 -5.05
N GLU A 369 -29.05 34.48 -6.12
CA GLU A 369 -28.77 35.01 -7.46
C GLU A 369 -29.92 34.77 -8.45
N ARG A 370 -30.99 34.09 -8.02
CA ARG A 370 -32.10 33.73 -8.90
C ARG A 370 -32.93 34.96 -9.24
N LYS A 371 -33.32 35.06 -10.51
CA LYS A 371 -34.27 36.08 -10.99
C LYS A 371 -35.70 35.67 -10.60
N ALA A 372 -36.66 36.58 -10.77
CA ALA A 372 -38.05 36.31 -10.44
C ALA A 372 -38.59 35.01 -11.11
N PRO A 373 -39.25 34.12 -10.33
CA PRO A 373 -39.71 32.81 -10.81
C PRO A 373 -40.88 32.87 -11.78
N PHE A 374 -41.80 33.81 -11.56
CA PHE A 374 -43.09 33.88 -12.24
C PHE A 374 -43.25 35.25 -12.93
N PRO A 375 -43.39 35.28 -14.26
CA PRO A 375 -43.77 36.49 -15.00
C PRO A 375 -45.20 36.97 -14.67
N ASP A 376 -45.51 38.23 -14.93
CA ASP A 376 -46.79 38.84 -14.51
C ASP A 376 -48.03 38.21 -15.16
N ASN A 377 -47.92 37.75 -16.40
CA ASN A 377 -49.01 37.01 -17.06
C ASN A 377 -49.30 35.68 -16.36
N VAL A 378 -48.26 34.96 -15.92
CA VAL A 378 -48.41 33.72 -15.14
C VAL A 378 -49.08 34.00 -13.80
N LYS A 379 -48.67 35.05 -13.08
CA LYS A 379 -49.28 35.44 -11.80
C LYS A 379 -50.77 35.77 -11.94
N LYS A 380 -51.12 36.66 -12.88
CA LYS A 380 -52.51 37.09 -13.09
C LYS A 380 -53.41 35.92 -13.48
N THR A 381 -52.94 35.05 -14.37
CA THR A 381 -53.72 33.88 -14.80
C THR A 381 -53.86 32.85 -13.69
N ALA A 382 -52.83 32.65 -12.87
CA ALA A 382 -52.90 31.76 -11.72
C ALA A 382 -53.95 32.23 -10.70
N GLU A 383 -54.00 33.53 -10.41
CA GLU A 383 -54.98 34.13 -9.51
C GLU A 383 -56.43 33.91 -9.98
N VAL A 384 -56.71 34.18 -11.27
CA VAL A 384 -58.05 34.00 -11.85
C VAL A 384 -58.53 32.53 -11.79
N ASN A 385 -57.60 31.57 -11.85
CA ASN A 385 -57.91 30.14 -11.91
C ASN A 385 -57.71 29.41 -10.57
N GLU A 386 -57.60 30.13 -9.45
CA GLU A 386 -57.34 29.56 -8.11
C GLU A 386 -56.13 28.61 -8.07
N VAL A 387 -55.05 28.99 -8.77
CA VAL A 387 -53.77 28.27 -8.76
C VAL A 387 -52.80 28.94 -7.80
N LYS A 388 -52.33 28.19 -6.79
CA LYS A 388 -51.24 28.61 -5.92
C LYS A 388 -49.91 28.43 -6.63
N LEU A 389 -49.16 29.52 -6.76
CA LEU A 389 -47.78 29.50 -7.23
C LEU A 389 -46.84 29.40 -6.02
N ILE A 390 -45.90 28.46 -6.07
CA ILE A 390 -44.86 28.32 -5.03
C ILE A 390 -43.54 27.90 -5.65
N THR A 391 -42.44 28.40 -5.12
CA THR A 391 -41.10 27.99 -5.51
C THR A 391 -40.58 26.86 -4.63
N THR A 392 -39.67 26.06 -5.17
CA THR A 392 -39.02 25.01 -4.37
C THR A 392 -38.05 25.57 -3.33
N ALA A 393 -37.58 26.81 -3.49
CA ALA A 393 -36.85 27.54 -2.47
C ALA A 393 -37.74 27.86 -1.26
N GLU A 394 -38.99 28.29 -1.48
CA GLU A 394 -39.97 28.47 -0.41
C GLU A 394 -40.30 27.13 0.27
N LEU A 395 -40.47 26.05 -0.50
CA LEU A 395 -40.66 24.70 0.07
C LEU A 395 -39.46 24.27 0.92
N PHE A 396 -38.24 24.56 0.50
CA PHE A 396 -37.04 24.25 1.29
C PHE A 396 -37.00 25.02 2.61
N GLU A 397 -37.37 26.30 2.61
CA GLU A 397 -37.43 27.10 3.85
C GLU A 397 -38.50 26.58 4.81
N ILE A 398 -39.63 26.10 4.28
CA ILE A 398 -40.66 25.41 5.07
C ILE A 398 -40.12 24.08 5.62
N ALA A 399 -39.46 23.28 4.78
CA ALA A 399 -38.85 22.01 5.20
C ALA A 399 -37.84 22.24 6.33
N ARG A 400 -36.94 23.22 6.17
CA ARG A 400 -35.99 23.62 7.20
C ARG A 400 -36.69 24.07 8.47
N GLY A 401 -37.77 24.84 8.36
CA GLY A 401 -38.57 25.28 9.51
C GLY A 401 -39.13 24.11 10.31
N ILE A 402 -39.70 23.10 9.64
CA ILE A 402 -40.24 21.90 10.30
C ILE A 402 -39.12 21.07 10.93
N ILE A 403 -38.05 20.79 10.16
CA ILE A 403 -36.92 19.98 10.61
C ILE A 403 -36.22 20.62 11.82
N ASP A 404 -36.07 21.94 11.82
CA ASP A 404 -35.47 22.69 12.94
C ASP A 404 -36.44 22.84 14.15
N GLY A 405 -37.68 22.34 14.07
CA GLY A 405 -38.70 22.50 15.11
C GLY A 405 -39.20 23.95 15.27
N LYS A 406 -39.04 24.79 14.24
CA LYS A 406 -39.44 26.21 14.21
C LYS A 406 -40.78 26.45 13.52
N MET A 407 -41.36 25.43 12.90
CA MET A 407 -42.64 25.51 12.19
C MET A 407 -43.43 24.24 12.41
N GLU A 408 -44.68 24.39 12.85
CA GLU A 408 -45.60 23.27 13.01
C GLU A 408 -46.17 22.83 11.65
N ARG A 409 -46.49 21.53 11.51
CA ARG A 409 -47.03 20.96 10.27
C ARG A 409 -48.24 21.73 9.74
N ASN A 410 -49.17 22.11 10.61
CA ASN A 410 -50.38 22.83 10.19
C ASN A 410 -50.08 24.23 9.65
N GLU A 411 -49.09 24.92 10.23
CA GLU A 411 -48.61 26.22 9.73
C GLU A 411 -47.97 26.05 8.34
N ALA A 412 -47.19 24.99 8.16
CA ALA A 412 -46.59 24.66 6.87
C ALA A 412 -47.65 24.38 5.79
N ILE A 413 -48.67 23.59 6.10
CA ILE A 413 -49.78 23.31 5.17
C ILE A 413 -50.49 24.61 4.79
N GLN A 414 -50.76 25.50 5.76
CA GLN A 414 -51.36 26.81 5.49
C GLN A 414 -50.49 27.65 4.54
N LYS A 415 -49.18 27.69 4.74
CA LYS A 415 -48.23 28.42 3.87
C LYS A 415 -48.15 27.84 2.46
N VAL A 416 -48.16 26.52 2.32
CA VAL A 416 -48.07 25.85 1.01
C VAL A 416 -49.35 26.04 0.20
N LEU A 417 -50.53 26.02 0.84
CA LEU A 417 -51.83 25.98 0.16
C LEU A 417 -52.64 27.29 0.25
N ASP A 418 -52.11 28.32 0.91
CA ASP A 418 -52.82 29.57 1.24
C ASP A 418 -54.23 29.31 1.84
N LEU A 419 -54.30 28.39 2.80
CA LEU A 419 -55.55 28.15 3.54
C LEU A 419 -55.81 29.33 4.48
N LYS A 420 -56.94 30.02 4.26
CA LYS A 420 -57.43 31.08 5.16
C LYS A 420 -57.98 30.52 6.46
#